data_AF-A0A940K7Z2-F1
#
_entry.id   AF-A0A940K7Z2-F1
#
_cell.length_a   1.000
_cell.length_b   1.000
_cell.length_c   1.000
_cell.angle_alpha   90.00
_cell.angle_beta   90.00
_cell.angle_gamma   90.00
#
_symmetry.space_group_name_H-M   'P 1'
#
loop_
_entity.id
_entity.type
_entity.pdbx_description
1 polymer ?
#
loop_
_entity_poly.entity_id
_entity_poly.type
_entity_poly.pdbx_seq_one_letter_code
_entity_poly.pdbx_strand_id
1 'polypeptide(L)' 'MTDDRIRPADPEDPALQDLVALILRERGQLGELYPVLLRSPAIASGMIELGNGVRRDATLPARVRELMICRVGLLN' A
#
# COMPACT_ATOMS: atom_id res chain seq x y z
N MET A 1 -14.77 -11.47 -22.39
CA MET A 1 -14.14 -11.42 -21.05
C MET A 1 -14.52 -10.10 -20.44
N THR A 2 -15.48 -10.10 -19.52
CA THR A 2 -15.83 -8.89 -18.76
C THR A 2 -14.63 -8.56 -17.88
N ASP A 3 -14.12 -7.33 -17.96
CA ASP A 3 -12.99 -6.89 -17.16
C ASP A 3 -13.45 -6.68 -15.71
N ASP A 4 -13.44 -7.74 -14.91
CA ASP A 4 -13.88 -7.74 -13.50
C ASP A 4 -12.85 -7.07 -12.56
N ARG A 5 -12.14 -6.03 -13.04
CA ARG A 5 -11.20 -5.24 -12.24
C ARG A 5 -11.95 -4.31 -11.31
N ILE A 6 -11.49 -4.26 -10.05
CA ILE A 6 -11.98 -3.31 -9.07
C ILE A 6 -11.62 -1.90 -9.53
N ARG A 7 -12.62 -1.04 -9.72
CA ARG A 7 -12.38 0.38 -10.03
C ARG A 7 -11.67 1.04 -8.85
N PRO A 8 -10.67 1.91 -9.05
CA PRO A 8 -10.14 2.75 -7.98
C PRO A 8 -11.24 3.52 -7.22
N ALA A 9 -11.04 3.76 -5.93
CA ALA A 9 -11.80 4.77 -5.19
C ALA A 9 -11.30 6.18 -5.56
N ASP A 10 -12.16 7.17 -5.37
CA ASP A 10 -11.78 8.58 -5.51
C ASP A 10 -11.04 9.02 -4.23
N PRO A 11 -9.75 9.38 -4.31
CA PRO A 11 -8.99 9.84 -3.14
C PRO A 11 -9.46 11.21 -2.61
N GLU A 12 -10.26 11.96 -3.37
CA GLU A 12 -10.84 13.24 -2.93
C GLU A 12 -12.15 13.05 -2.12
N ASP A 13 -12.65 11.81 -1.98
CA ASP A 13 -13.81 11.51 -1.14
C ASP A 13 -13.54 11.94 0.32
N PRO A 14 -14.36 12.85 0.90
CA PRO A 14 -14.20 13.31 2.28
C PRO A 14 -14.13 12.17 3.30
N ALA A 15 -14.82 11.05 3.06
CA ALA A 15 -14.84 9.91 3.98
C ALA A 15 -13.50 9.14 4.03
N LEU A 16 -12.62 9.36 3.06
CA LEU A 16 -11.33 8.66 2.95
C LEU A 16 -10.13 9.56 3.30
N GLN A 17 -10.36 10.85 3.53
CA GLN A 17 -9.29 11.86 3.69
C GLN A 17 -8.31 11.51 4.82
N ASP A 18 -8.80 11.05 5.96
CA ASP A 18 -7.93 10.67 7.09
C ASP A 18 -6.96 9.55 6.72
N LEU A 19 -7.43 8.56 5.96
CA LEU A 19 -6.63 7.43 5.51
C LEU A 19 -5.68 7.83 4.38
N VAL A 20 -6.11 8.70 3.46
CA VAL A 20 -5.25 9.28 2.42
C VAL A 20 -4.10 10.08 3.06
N ALA A 21 -4.40 10.92 4.05
CA ALA A 21 -3.39 11.66 4.80
C ALA A 21 -2.41 10.72 5.52
N LEU A 22 -2.90 9.63 6.12
CA LEU A 22 -2.04 8.60 6.71
C LEU A 22 -1.10 7.98 5.67
N ILE A 23 -1.61 7.60 4.49
CA ILE A 23 -0.80 7.00 3.43
C ILE A 23 0.27 7.98 2.96
N LEU A 24 -0.10 9.25 2.71
CA LEU A 24 0.83 10.30 2.29
C LEU A 24 1.92 10.52 3.34
N ARG A 25 1.59 10.51 4.63
CA ARG A 25 2.56 10.63 5.71
C ARG A 25 3.55 9.46 5.75
N GLU A 26 3.07 8.22 5.58
CA GLU A 26 3.91 7.02 5.69
C GLU A 26 4.68 6.67 4.41
N ARG A 27 4.21 7.14 3.24
CA ARG A 27 4.75 6.76 1.91
C ARG A 27 5.26 7.94 1.08
N GLY A 28 4.93 9.18 1.43
CA GLY A 28 5.28 10.39 0.67
C GLY A 28 4.45 10.62 -0.59
N GLN A 29 3.73 9.60 -1.07
CA GLN A 29 2.88 9.67 -2.25
C GLN A 29 1.75 8.64 -2.17
N LEU A 30 0.65 8.90 -2.88
CA LEU A 30 -0.43 7.96 -3.07
C LEU A 30 -0.12 7.07 -4.28
N GLY A 31 0.54 5.93 -4.06
CA GLY A 31 0.85 4.97 -5.12
C GLY A 31 -0.42 4.33 -5.73
N GLU A 32 -0.33 3.85 -6.96
CA GLU A 32 -1.47 3.35 -7.76
C GLU A 32 -2.28 2.21 -7.09
N LEU A 33 -1.66 1.46 -6.19
CA LEU A 33 -2.32 0.40 -5.42
C LEU A 33 -3.33 0.96 -4.40
N TYR A 34 -3.02 2.10 -3.77
CA TYR A 34 -3.81 2.60 -2.64
C TYR A 34 -5.24 2.99 -3.00
N PRO A 35 -5.52 3.69 -4.13
CA PRO A 35 -6.89 3.93 -4.58
C PRO A 35 -7.75 2.68 -4.68
N VAL A 36 -7.19 1.53 -5.07
CA VAL A 36 -7.92 0.26 -5.11
C VAL A 36 -8.19 -0.24 -3.69
N LEU A 37 -7.18 -0.17 -2.80
CA LEU A 37 -7.32 -0.61 -1.41
C LEU A 37 -8.26 0.26 -0.59
N LEU A 38 -8.41 1.55 -0.91
CA LEU A 38 -9.31 2.47 -0.20
C LEU A 38 -10.78 2.04 -0.23
N ARG A 39 -11.18 1.15 -1.16
CA ARG A 39 -12.50 0.50 -1.12
C ARG A 39 -12.70 -0.41 0.09
N SER A 40 -11.62 -0.80 0.75
CA SER A 40 -11.63 -1.51 2.02
C SER A 40 -10.63 -0.85 2.98
N PRO A 41 -11.08 0.16 3.75
CA PRO A 41 -10.21 0.91 4.67
C PRO A 41 -9.41 0.01 5.63
N ALA A 42 -10.01 -1.08 6.11
CA ALA A 42 -9.33 -2.05 6.97
C ALA A 42 -8.13 -2.73 6.26
N ILE A 43 -8.30 -3.11 4.99
CA ILE A 43 -7.23 -3.72 4.20
C ILE A 43 -6.13 -2.69 3.88
N ALA A 44 -6.52 -1.46 3.51
CA ALA A 44 -5.57 -0.38 3.26
C ALA A 44 -4.69 -0.10 4.50
N SER A 45 -5.31 -0.02 5.70
CA SER A 45 -4.58 0.16 6.95
C SER A 45 -3.62 -1.00 7.23
N GLY A 46 -4.11 -2.25 7.16
CA GLY A 46 -3.27 -3.43 7.39
C GLY A 46 -2.10 -3.54 6.40
N MET A 47 -2.29 -3.10 5.15
CA MET A 47 -1.21 -3.07 4.15
C MET A 47 -0.13 -2.04 4.50
N ILE A 48 -0.49 -0.90 5.10
CA ILE A 48 0.47 0.08 5.59
C ILE A 48 1.29 -0.52 6.73
N GLU A 49 0.61 -1.12 7.71
CA GLU A 49 1.23 -1.73 8.89
C GLU A 49 2.18 -2.87 8.49
N LEU A 50 1.74 -3.79 7.64
CA LEU A 50 2.60 -4.86 7.12
C LEU A 50 3.82 -4.28 6.37
N GLY A 51 3.59 -3.30 5.51
CA GLY A 51 4.67 -2.66 4.77
C GLY A 51 5.68 -1.96 5.69
N ASN A 52 5.23 -1.39 6.81
CA ASN A 52 6.07 -0.78 7.83
C ASN A 52 6.86 -1.83 8.62
N GLY A 53 6.19 -2.90 9.05
CA GLY A 53 6.84 -4.02 9.74
C GLY A 53 7.96 -4.63 8.90
N VAL A 54 7.71 -4.82 7.60
CA VAL A 54 8.73 -5.33 6.67
C VAL A 54 9.82 -4.29 6.42
N ARG A 55 9.50 -3.03 6.10
CA ARG A 55 10.50 -2.06 5.60
C ARG A 55 11.24 -1.29 6.68
N ARG A 56 10.69 -1.15 7.88
CA ARG A 56 11.24 -0.34 8.97
C ARG A 56 11.62 -1.19 10.18
N ASP A 57 10.72 -2.08 10.60
CA ASP A 57 10.83 -2.73 11.91
C ASP A 57 11.53 -4.11 11.86
N ALA A 58 11.77 -4.64 10.66
CA ALA A 58 12.47 -5.91 10.49
C ALA A 58 13.97 -5.81 10.82
N THR A 59 14.54 -6.90 11.32
CA THR A 59 15.95 -6.96 11.77
C THR A 59 16.98 -7.00 10.64
N LEU A 60 16.56 -7.35 9.42
CA LEU A 60 17.45 -7.41 8.25
C LEU A 60 17.89 -6.01 7.80
N PRO A 61 19.10 -5.83 7.25
CA PRO A 61 19.54 -4.54 6.70
C PRO A 61 18.61 -4.03 5.60
N ALA A 62 18.36 -2.71 5.54
CA ALA A 62 17.41 -2.09 4.60
C ALA A 62 17.60 -2.54 3.14
N ARG A 63 18.84 -2.60 2.64
CA ARG A 63 19.14 -3.06 1.27
C ARG A 63 18.74 -4.51 1.02
N VAL A 64 18.89 -5.38 2.02
CA VAL A 64 18.49 -6.80 1.91
C VAL A 64 16.97 -6.91 1.87
N ARG A 65 16.25 -6.10 2.65
CA ARG A 65 14.78 -6.10 2.66
C ARG A 65 14.20 -5.71 1.31
N GLU A 66 14.71 -4.63 0.71
CA GLU A 66 14.28 -4.20 -0.63
C GLU A 66 14.65 -5.21 -1.72
N LEU A 67 15.85 -5.82 -1.65
CA LEU A 67 16.22 -6.89 -2.58
C LEU A 67 15.25 -8.08 -2.49
N MET A 68 14.83 -8.47 -1.28
CA MET A 68 13.86 -9.55 -1.09
C MET A 68 12.48 -9.19 -1.62
N ILE A 69 12.00 -7.96 -1.37
CA ILE A 69 10.74 -7.45 -1.93
C ILE A 69 10.78 -7.53 -3.47
N CYS A 70 11.84 -7.03 -4.09
CA CYS A 70 12.02 -7.10 -5.54
C CYS A 70 12.10 -8.53 -6.05
N ARG A 71 12.77 -9.43 -5.33
CA ARG A 71 12.91 -10.84 -5.75
C ARG A 71 11.57 -11.58 -5.70
N VAL A 72 10.76 -11.35 -4.67
CA VAL A 72 9.40 -11.91 -4.58
C VAL A 72 8.53 -11.34 -5.70
N GLY A 73 8.57 -10.03 -5.93
CA GLY A 73 7.80 -9.38 -7.00
C GLY A 73 8.22 -9.78 -8.42
N LEU A 74 9.46 -10.24 -8.62
CA LEU A 74 9.91 -10.79 -9.91
C LEU A 74 9.44 -12.23 -10.14
N LEU A 75 9.20 -12.99 -9.06
CA LEU A 75 8.82 -14.41 -9.14
C LEU A 75 7.31 -14.63 -9.24
N ASN A 76 6.50 -13.61 -8.98
CA ASN A 76 5.03 -13.64 -9.00
C ASN A 76 4.50 -12.66 -10.04
#